data_AF-A0A6A6B044-F1
#
_entry.id   AF-A0A6A6B044-F1
#
_cell.length_a   1.000
_cell.length_b   1.000
_cell.length_c   1.000
_cell.angle_alpha   90.00
_cell.angle_beta   90.00
_cell.angle_gamma   90.00
#
_symmetry.space_group_name_H-M   'P 1'
#
loop_
_entity.id
_entity.type
_entity.pdbx_description
1 polymer ?
#
loop_
_entity_poly.entity_id
_entity_poly.type
_entity_poly.pdbx_seq_one_letter_code
_entity_poly.pdbx_strand_id
1 'polypeptide(L)'
;CPYQGPLFPPPRNPLSTSAIQGAQESFAAQLEDALNGADELGSSLLLNETFFSISVFSSTSSLFTYHHVAAPSEVADEGLTSKTLDGDSIYRIGSVSKLLTLYTLLVAQGDVDWNQPITKFVPELSDGETDDELRSIQWEDVTIGALATHLAGISRMNAWGDQVFENSSTLEAAGLPSTYDENDIPTCGLGLLPNPPKQIQGLNKLGPFMPPFQTPVYSNDGYMVLAWALENMTGEPLTETFRREIVDPLKLSHTTFETPIDTSNAVVPGGLVDAASTSGWGVDLQDNNPAGSAYSTTNDVTAIGQSILQSSLLSKALTRRWLKPHARTSDDTQAVGAPWEIASMRIPLSDGKAENTSTTRVDLYTKGGDIIAYSSYLVLEPDRDFGFVVLGAGLPSAGNQIRYLSDLAARTWVSALEAAAREEATAAYAGDFASDDSAMSIVVEDGKPGLLVAEWVSHGVDVLAAAGAGASVRLYPTGLARGNKYAFRAITEALPASWLGGPIDTACVSWALGDRAQVASRMIDDFVIELDDEGRAVSVEPRAYRETLLR
;
A
#
# COMPACT_ATOMS: atom_id res chain seq x y z
N CYS A 1 -9.71 -22.85 7.45
CA CYS A 1 -8.89 -21.79 6.84
C CYS A 1 -9.13 -20.49 7.59
N PRO A 2 -8.13 -19.63 7.75
CA PRO A 2 -8.27 -18.36 8.47
C PRO A 2 -9.17 -17.36 7.73
N TYR A 3 -9.65 -16.33 8.43
CA TYR A 3 -10.11 -15.11 7.77
C TYR A 3 -8.92 -14.46 7.04
N GLN A 4 -9.20 -13.69 5.98
CA GLN A 4 -8.17 -12.80 5.44
C GLN A 4 -7.79 -11.77 6.51
N GLY A 5 -6.49 -11.63 6.78
CA GLY A 5 -5.98 -10.75 7.83
C GLY A 5 -4.78 -11.36 8.55
N PRO A 6 -4.41 -10.79 9.72
CA PRO A 6 -3.34 -11.30 10.54
C PRO A 6 -3.63 -12.71 11.08
N LEU A 7 -2.63 -13.58 11.01
CA LEU A 7 -2.70 -14.91 11.63
C LEU A 7 -2.39 -14.84 13.13
N PHE A 8 -1.56 -13.89 13.53
CA PHE A 8 -1.20 -13.57 14.91
C PHE A 8 -1.33 -12.06 15.13
N PRO A 9 -1.54 -11.59 16.36
CA PRO A 9 -1.48 -10.15 16.65
C PRO A 9 -0.17 -9.53 16.11
N PRO A 10 -0.21 -8.30 15.57
CA PRO A 10 1.00 -7.62 15.10
C PRO A 10 2.09 -7.55 16.19
N PRO A 11 3.37 -7.69 15.82
CA PRO A 11 4.46 -7.63 16.77
C PRO A 11 4.56 -6.22 17.38
N ARG A 12 4.60 -6.13 18.71
CA ARG A 12 4.70 -4.86 19.45
C ARG A 12 6.14 -4.44 19.67
N ASN A 13 7.06 -5.40 19.75
CA ASN A 13 8.47 -5.13 19.93
C ASN A 13 9.31 -5.91 18.91
N PRO A 14 9.09 -5.68 17.59
CA PRO A 14 9.69 -6.49 16.53
C PRO A 14 11.21 -6.56 16.63
N LEU A 15 11.89 -5.48 17.04
CA LEU A 15 13.36 -5.42 17.19
C LEU A 15 13.93 -6.40 18.23
N SER A 16 13.10 -6.87 19.17
CA SER A 16 13.53 -7.85 20.18
C SER A 16 13.49 -9.30 19.69
N THR A 17 12.83 -9.54 18.56
CA THR A 17 12.62 -10.89 18.02
C THR A 17 13.82 -11.36 17.21
N SER A 18 14.10 -12.66 17.30
CA SER A 18 15.18 -13.29 16.53
C SER A 18 14.96 -13.20 15.02
N ALA A 19 13.69 -13.25 14.58
CA ALA A 19 13.32 -13.16 13.17
C ALA A 19 13.70 -11.81 12.54
N ILE A 20 13.50 -10.71 13.26
CA ILE A 20 13.79 -9.36 12.76
C ILE A 20 15.29 -9.07 12.77
N GLN A 21 16.01 -9.53 13.79
CA GLN A 21 17.47 -9.43 13.82
C GLN A 21 18.10 -10.19 12.65
N GLY A 22 17.62 -11.41 12.37
CA GLY A 22 18.04 -12.18 11.20
C GLY A 22 17.69 -11.50 9.87
N ALA A 23 16.54 -10.83 9.79
CA ALA A 23 16.16 -10.07 8.60
C ALA A 23 17.04 -8.84 8.37
N GLN A 24 17.44 -8.11 9.42
CA GLN A 24 18.38 -6.99 9.32
C GLN A 24 19.72 -7.45 8.74
N GLU A 25 20.30 -8.52 9.28
CA GLU A 25 21.58 -9.08 8.81
C GLU A 25 21.46 -9.61 7.38
N SER A 26 20.42 -10.40 7.10
CA SER A 26 20.21 -10.99 5.78
C SER A 26 19.94 -9.94 4.71
N PHE A 27 19.17 -8.91 5.01
CA PHE A 27 18.89 -7.84 4.05
C PHE A 27 20.13 -7.00 3.77
N ALA A 28 20.91 -6.65 4.80
CA ALA A 28 22.17 -5.95 4.62
C ALA A 28 23.15 -6.74 3.73
N ALA A 29 23.31 -8.04 3.98
CA ALA A 29 24.16 -8.90 3.16
C ALA A 29 23.69 -8.99 1.70
N GLN A 30 22.37 -9.14 1.46
CA GLN A 30 21.82 -9.16 0.10
C GLN A 30 22.04 -7.83 -0.65
N LEU A 31 21.96 -6.69 0.05
CA LEU A 31 22.28 -5.38 -0.54
C LEU A 31 23.77 -5.28 -0.92
N GLU A 32 24.68 -5.75 -0.04
CA GLU A 32 26.11 -5.79 -0.34
C GLU A 32 26.42 -6.70 -1.55
N ASP A 33 25.78 -7.87 -1.63
CA ASP A 33 25.93 -8.79 -2.76
C ASP A 33 25.44 -8.16 -4.07
N ALA A 34 24.30 -7.45 -4.04
CA ALA A 34 23.75 -6.75 -5.19
C ALA A 34 24.64 -5.59 -5.67
N LEU A 35 25.29 -4.87 -4.74
CA LEU A 35 26.17 -3.74 -5.05
C LEU A 35 27.56 -4.18 -5.53
N ASN A 36 28.08 -5.29 -5.00
CA ASN A 36 29.42 -5.81 -5.32
C ASN A 36 29.42 -6.75 -6.54
N GLY A 37 28.25 -6.98 -7.15
CA GLY A 37 28.08 -7.82 -8.33
C GLY A 37 28.12 -9.33 -8.05
N ALA A 38 27.92 -9.74 -6.80
CA ALA A 38 27.74 -11.15 -6.42
C ALA A 38 26.32 -11.65 -6.74
N ASP A 39 25.32 -10.75 -6.78
CA ASP A 39 24.00 -11.02 -7.36
C ASP A 39 23.96 -10.60 -8.83
N GLU A 40 23.62 -11.54 -9.72
CA GLU A 40 23.61 -11.31 -11.17
C GLU A 40 22.60 -10.23 -11.59
N LEU A 41 21.42 -10.20 -10.95
CA LEU A 41 20.37 -9.24 -11.25
C LEU A 41 20.79 -7.83 -10.83
N GLY A 42 21.23 -7.63 -9.59
CA GLY A 42 21.73 -6.35 -9.11
C GLY A 42 22.85 -5.77 -9.98
N SER A 43 23.79 -6.62 -10.38
CA SER A 43 24.88 -6.25 -11.31
C SER A 43 24.35 -5.83 -12.68
N SER A 44 23.44 -6.61 -13.27
CA SER A 44 22.85 -6.32 -14.59
C SER A 44 22.04 -5.02 -14.63
N LEU A 45 21.53 -4.60 -13.47
CA LEU A 45 20.76 -3.37 -13.31
C LEU A 45 21.63 -2.14 -13.01
N LEU A 46 22.97 -2.30 -12.91
CA LEU A 46 23.90 -1.22 -12.53
C LEU A 46 23.48 -0.55 -11.23
N LEU A 47 23.08 -1.35 -10.23
CA LEU A 47 22.57 -0.86 -8.96
C LEU A 47 23.58 0.04 -8.23
N ASN A 48 24.87 -0.25 -8.37
CA ASN A 48 25.95 0.54 -7.79
C ASN A 48 26.04 1.98 -8.35
N GLU A 49 25.52 2.24 -9.55
CA GLU A 49 25.50 3.56 -10.21
C GLU A 49 24.22 4.38 -9.90
N THR A 50 23.36 3.90 -9.00
CA THR A 50 22.07 4.54 -8.66
C THR A 50 22.10 5.06 -7.23
N PHE A 51 21.65 6.30 -6.99
CA PHE A 51 21.41 6.77 -5.62
C PHE A 51 20.15 6.11 -5.08
N PHE A 52 20.19 5.54 -3.89
CA PHE A 52 18.95 5.07 -3.26
C PHE A 52 18.97 5.11 -1.74
N SER A 53 17.77 5.26 -1.17
CA SER A 53 17.53 5.29 0.26
C SER A 53 16.37 4.34 0.58
N ILE A 54 16.56 3.49 1.59
CA ILE A 54 15.60 2.50 2.05
C ILE A 54 15.27 2.79 3.51
N SER A 55 13.99 2.80 3.85
CA SER A 55 13.50 2.82 5.22
C SER A 55 12.50 1.69 5.40
N VAL A 56 12.70 0.87 6.43
CA VAL A 56 11.83 -0.25 6.81
C VAL A 56 11.32 0.06 8.21
N PHE A 57 10.01 -0.03 8.44
CA PHE A 57 9.39 0.47 9.66
C PHE A 57 8.20 -0.38 10.11
N SER A 58 7.98 -0.45 11.42
CA SER A 58 6.66 -0.72 11.97
C SER A 58 5.89 0.59 12.11
N SER A 59 4.61 0.51 12.45
CA SER A 59 3.82 1.71 12.74
C SER A 59 4.46 2.65 13.74
N THR A 60 5.22 2.16 14.73
CA THR A 60 5.80 2.99 15.80
C THR A 60 7.31 3.14 15.78
N SER A 61 8.05 2.34 14.99
CA SER A 61 9.50 2.23 15.10
C SER A 61 10.16 2.07 13.74
N SER A 62 11.35 2.66 13.58
CA SER A 62 12.25 2.31 12.48
C SER A 62 12.89 0.94 12.75
N LEU A 63 12.89 0.07 11.75
CA LEU A 63 13.45 -1.28 11.81
C LEU A 63 14.79 -1.38 11.06
N PHE A 64 14.93 -0.66 9.95
CA PHE A 64 16.16 -0.67 9.15
C PHE A 64 16.21 0.57 8.25
N THR A 65 17.38 1.17 8.13
CA THR A 65 17.63 2.30 7.21
C THR A 65 18.93 2.07 6.47
N TYR A 66 18.95 2.35 5.18
CA TYR A 66 20.13 2.18 4.34
C TYR A 66 20.17 3.24 3.24
N HIS A 67 21.35 3.81 3.00
CA HIS A 67 21.57 4.86 2.01
C HIS A 67 22.79 4.50 1.16
N HIS A 68 22.61 4.43 -0.15
CA HIS A 68 23.67 4.14 -1.11
C HIS A 68 23.94 5.33 -2.02
N VAL A 69 25.20 5.72 -2.07
CA VAL A 69 25.70 6.80 -2.94
C VAL A 69 26.21 6.17 -4.23
N ALA A 70 25.73 6.67 -5.37
CA ALA A 70 26.11 6.17 -6.70
C ALA A 70 27.63 6.24 -6.93
N ALA A 71 28.18 5.19 -7.55
CA ALA A 71 29.53 5.17 -8.09
C ALA A 71 29.53 5.51 -9.61
N PRO A 72 30.65 5.98 -10.18
CA PRO A 72 31.88 6.40 -9.51
C PRO A 72 31.71 7.75 -8.77
N SER A 73 32.73 8.17 -8.01
CA SER A 73 32.67 9.36 -7.14
C SER A 73 32.30 10.65 -7.87
N GLU A 74 32.59 10.75 -9.17
CA GLU A 74 32.23 11.90 -10.00
C GLU A 74 30.70 12.04 -10.13
N VAL A 75 29.99 10.91 -10.26
CA VAL A 75 28.52 10.88 -10.27
C VAL A 75 27.98 11.33 -8.92
N ALA A 76 28.57 10.84 -7.82
CA ALA A 76 28.21 11.25 -6.47
C ALA A 76 28.40 12.76 -6.23
N ASP A 77 29.55 13.29 -6.64
CA ASP A 77 29.92 14.67 -6.43
C ASP A 77 29.03 15.65 -7.19
N GLU A 78 28.63 15.29 -8.42
CA GLU A 78 27.71 16.08 -9.21
C GLU A 78 26.27 15.91 -8.73
N GLY A 79 25.90 14.69 -8.32
CA GLY A 79 24.53 14.30 -8.02
C GLY A 79 23.99 14.69 -6.64
N LEU A 80 24.86 14.95 -5.67
CA LEU A 80 24.46 15.28 -4.29
C LEU A 80 24.85 16.71 -3.92
N THR A 81 23.86 17.55 -3.65
CA THR A 81 24.10 18.95 -3.26
C THR A 81 24.76 19.07 -1.89
N SER A 82 24.45 18.14 -0.96
CA SER A 82 25.00 18.08 0.40
C SER A 82 26.30 17.28 0.50
N LYS A 83 26.70 16.58 -0.58
CA LYS A 83 27.82 15.60 -0.61
C LYS A 83 27.60 14.35 0.25
N THR A 84 26.45 14.22 0.89
CA THR A 84 26.07 13.05 1.69
C THR A 84 24.68 12.58 1.27
N LEU A 85 24.36 11.32 1.60
CA LEU A 85 23.02 10.78 1.42
C LEU A 85 22.51 10.23 2.75
N ASP A 86 21.32 10.67 3.14
CA ASP A 86 20.71 10.37 4.44
C ASP A 86 19.17 10.35 4.36
N GLY A 87 18.55 10.17 5.53
CA GLY A 87 17.10 10.07 5.66
C GLY A 87 16.31 11.31 5.23
N ASP A 88 16.99 12.46 5.14
CA ASP A 88 16.42 13.78 4.79
C ASP A 88 16.85 14.24 3.40
N SER A 89 17.49 13.38 2.61
CA SER A 89 17.85 13.66 1.23
C SER A 89 16.60 13.67 0.35
N ILE A 90 16.44 14.74 -0.45
CA ILE A 90 15.20 15.04 -1.18
C ILE A 90 15.23 14.38 -2.56
N TYR A 91 14.21 13.58 -2.84
CA TYR A 91 13.96 12.94 -4.13
C TYR A 91 12.66 13.46 -4.74
N ARG A 92 12.51 13.37 -6.07
CA ARG A 92 11.16 13.33 -6.67
C ARG A 92 10.54 11.96 -6.40
N ILE A 93 9.26 11.94 -6.08
CA ILE A 93 8.52 10.70 -5.76
C ILE A 93 7.46 10.33 -6.82
N GLY A 94 7.46 11.03 -7.96
CA GLY A 94 6.62 10.71 -9.10
C GLY A 94 5.17 10.44 -8.70
N SER A 95 4.63 9.32 -9.17
CA SER A 95 3.22 8.95 -8.94
C SER A 95 2.85 8.56 -7.50
N VAL A 96 3.78 8.55 -6.54
CA VAL A 96 3.43 8.56 -5.10
C VAL A 96 2.64 9.84 -4.75
N SER A 97 2.79 10.91 -5.54
CA SER A 97 1.95 12.12 -5.46
C SER A 97 0.45 11.84 -5.46
N LYS A 98 -0.02 10.80 -6.18
CA LYS A 98 -1.43 10.40 -6.19
C LYS A 98 -1.91 9.98 -4.80
N LEU A 99 -1.06 9.25 -4.07
CA LEU A 99 -1.37 8.86 -2.70
C LEU A 99 -1.51 10.10 -1.82
N LEU A 100 -0.63 11.09 -1.96
CA LEU A 100 -0.71 12.35 -1.20
C LEU A 100 -2.00 13.11 -1.51
N THR A 101 -2.36 13.23 -2.79
CA THR A 101 -3.61 13.88 -3.23
C THR A 101 -4.83 13.19 -2.63
N LEU A 102 -4.93 11.87 -2.74
CA LEU A 102 -6.07 11.14 -2.18
C LEU A 102 -6.09 11.18 -0.65
N TYR A 103 -4.93 11.05 0.00
CA TYR A 103 -4.86 11.09 1.45
C TYR A 103 -5.32 12.46 1.98
N THR A 104 -4.92 13.55 1.31
CA THR A 104 -5.40 14.91 1.59
C THR A 104 -6.92 15.00 1.49
N LEU A 105 -7.50 14.48 0.40
CA LEU A 105 -8.95 14.45 0.21
C LEU A 105 -9.65 13.70 1.34
N LEU A 106 -9.16 12.51 1.69
CA LEU A 106 -9.74 11.68 2.75
C LEU A 106 -9.64 12.31 4.15
N VAL A 107 -8.55 13.03 4.46
CA VAL A 107 -8.42 13.72 5.74
C VAL A 107 -9.33 14.95 5.79
N ALA A 108 -9.39 15.73 4.70
CA ALA A 108 -10.18 16.96 4.65
C ALA A 108 -11.70 16.70 4.59
N GLN A 109 -12.14 15.72 3.79
CA GLN A 109 -13.55 15.53 3.45
C GLN A 109 -14.08 14.13 3.81
N GLY A 110 -13.22 13.18 4.16
CA GLY A 110 -13.60 11.77 4.30
C GLY A 110 -14.01 11.18 2.95
N ASP A 111 -14.91 10.20 2.97
CA ASP A 111 -15.42 9.51 1.79
C ASP A 111 -16.95 9.57 1.65
N VAL A 112 -17.57 10.60 2.23
CA VAL A 112 -19.03 10.81 2.17
C VAL A 112 -19.53 11.01 0.74
N ASP A 113 -18.74 11.65 -0.11
CA ASP A 113 -19.06 11.94 -1.51
C ASP A 113 -18.46 10.91 -2.49
N TRP A 114 -17.95 9.77 -2.01
CA TRP A 114 -17.19 8.80 -2.82
C TRP A 114 -17.93 8.33 -4.09
N ASN A 115 -19.25 8.13 -4.00
CA ASN A 115 -20.07 7.66 -5.13
C ASN A 115 -20.90 8.78 -5.77
N GLN A 116 -20.59 10.05 -5.49
CA GLN A 116 -21.27 11.16 -6.15
C GLN A 116 -20.67 11.41 -7.55
N PRO A 117 -21.48 11.78 -8.54
CA PRO A 117 -21.00 12.21 -9.85
C PRO A 117 -19.95 13.32 -9.73
N ILE A 118 -18.91 13.26 -10.54
CA ILE A 118 -17.84 14.27 -10.52
C ILE A 118 -18.35 15.63 -10.98
N THR A 119 -19.37 15.68 -11.83
CA THR A 119 -20.04 16.89 -12.31
C THR A 119 -20.68 17.71 -11.17
N LYS A 120 -20.96 17.09 -10.02
CA LYS A 120 -21.37 17.82 -8.80
C LYS A 120 -20.29 18.79 -8.32
N PHE A 121 -19.02 18.47 -8.55
CA PHE A 121 -17.87 19.22 -8.04
C PHE A 121 -17.12 19.95 -9.16
N VAL A 122 -17.14 19.44 -10.38
CA VAL A 122 -16.50 20.01 -11.57
C VAL A 122 -17.51 19.98 -12.72
N PRO A 123 -18.58 20.81 -12.68
CA PRO A 123 -19.69 20.74 -13.64
C PRO A 123 -19.28 21.01 -15.09
N GLU A 124 -18.19 21.75 -15.29
CA GLU A 124 -17.64 22.14 -16.59
C GLU A 124 -17.15 20.93 -17.40
N LEU A 125 -16.90 19.78 -16.75
CA LEU A 125 -16.55 18.53 -17.44
C LEU A 125 -17.64 18.09 -18.42
N SER A 126 -18.91 18.34 -18.09
CA SER A 126 -20.07 17.99 -18.93
C SER A 126 -20.25 18.92 -20.16
N ASP A 127 -19.39 19.93 -20.32
CA ASP A 127 -19.47 20.85 -21.45
C ASP A 127 -19.23 20.12 -22.78
N GLY A 128 -20.27 20.11 -23.63
CA GLY A 128 -20.22 19.47 -24.94
C GLY A 128 -20.42 17.95 -24.92
N GLU A 129 -20.84 17.38 -23.78
CA GLU A 129 -21.20 15.97 -23.65
C GLU A 129 -22.36 15.61 -24.60
N THR A 130 -22.28 14.40 -25.20
CA THR A 130 -23.28 13.85 -26.11
C THR A 130 -23.63 12.41 -25.71
N ASP A 131 -24.71 11.88 -26.29
CA ASP A 131 -25.14 10.48 -26.11
C ASP A 131 -24.32 9.46 -26.93
N ASP A 132 -23.30 9.91 -27.68
CA ASP A 132 -22.36 9.05 -28.38
C ASP A 132 -21.27 8.53 -27.43
N GLU A 133 -21.55 7.41 -26.76
CA GLU A 133 -20.62 6.73 -25.82
C GLU A 133 -19.28 6.33 -26.46
N LEU A 134 -19.14 6.38 -27.80
CA LEU A 134 -17.86 6.13 -28.48
C LEU A 134 -16.96 7.37 -28.53
N ARG A 135 -17.53 8.56 -28.31
CA ARG A 135 -16.82 9.84 -28.46
C ARG A 135 -16.90 10.72 -27.22
N SER A 136 -17.92 10.53 -26.39
CA SER A 136 -18.21 11.38 -25.25
C SER A 136 -18.04 10.60 -23.95
N ILE A 137 -17.20 11.14 -23.06
CA ILE A 137 -17.10 10.65 -21.68
C ILE A 137 -18.45 10.98 -21.01
N GLN A 138 -19.09 9.98 -20.39
CA GLN A 138 -20.33 10.17 -19.65
C GLN A 138 -19.98 10.62 -18.23
N TRP A 139 -19.78 11.94 -18.02
CA TRP A 139 -19.22 12.45 -16.77
C TRP A 139 -20.17 12.32 -15.58
N GLU A 140 -21.48 12.23 -15.83
CA GLU A 140 -22.48 11.94 -14.80
C GLU A 140 -22.32 10.54 -14.17
N ASP A 141 -21.72 9.58 -14.89
CA ASP A 141 -21.45 8.23 -14.39
C ASP A 141 -20.07 8.13 -13.71
N VAL A 142 -19.18 9.08 -13.95
CA VAL A 142 -17.86 9.15 -13.30
C VAL A 142 -18.01 9.70 -11.89
N THR A 143 -17.48 9.00 -10.89
CA THR A 143 -17.54 9.43 -9.48
C THR A 143 -16.16 9.78 -8.92
N ILE A 144 -16.11 10.44 -7.75
CA ILE A 144 -14.87 10.65 -6.99
C ILE A 144 -14.12 9.31 -6.78
N GLY A 145 -14.85 8.28 -6.37
CA GLY A 145 -14.31 6.94 -6.18
C GLY A 145 -13.76 6.34 -7.47
N ALA A 146 -14.48 6.50 -8.58
CA ALA A 146 -14.03 6.01 -9.88
C ALA A 146 -12.69 6.64 -10.30
N LEU A 147 -12.50 7.94 -10.09
CA LEU A 147 -11.22 8.59 -10.37
C LEU A 147 -10.13 8.09 -9.41
N ALA A 148 -10.44 8.02 -8.11
CA ALA A 148 -9.49 7.63 -7.07
C ALA A 148 -8.96 6.20 -7.28
N THR A 149 -9.80 5.30 -7.81
CA THR A 149 -9.49 3.88 -8.03
C THR A 149 -9.13 3.54 -9.47
N HIS A 150 -8.90 4.54 -10.34
CA HIS A 150 -8.64 4.31 -11.76
C HIS A 150 -9.76 3.57 -12.51
N LEU A 151 -11.00 3.64 -12.03
CA LEU A 151 -12.19 3.05 -12.64
C LEU A 151 -13.05 4.06 -13.43
N ALA A 152 -12.59 5.29 -13.61
CA ALA A 152 -13.33 6.31 -14.37
C ALA A 152 -13.38 6.03 -15.88
N GLY A 153 -12.53 5.15 -16.41
CA GLY A 153 -12.52 4.82 -17.83
C GLY A 153 -12.03 5.95 -18.75
N ILE A 154 -11.37 6.97 -18.20
CA ILE A 154 -10.79 8.09 -18.95
C ILE A 154 -9.33 7.83 -19.34
N SER A 155 -8.84 8.56 -20.35
CA SER A 155 -7.48 8.40 -20.87
C SER A 155 -6.39 8.63 -19.81
N ARG A 156 -5.18 8.13 -20.10
CA ARG A 156 -4.03 8.29 -19.21
C ARG A 156 -3.70 9.76 -18.93
N MET A 157 -3.54 10.55 -20.00
CA MET A 157 -3.16 11.95 -19.93
C MET A 157 -3.40 12.64 -21.28
N ASN A 158 -3.95 13.84 -21.27
CA ASN A 158 -4.16 14.67 -22.45
C ASN A 158 -2.85 15.33 -22.92
N ALA A 159 -2.70 15.43 -24.25
CA ALA A 159 -1.56 16.00 -25.00
C ALA A 159 -0.18 15.34 -24.80
N TRP A 160 0.07 14.66 -23.67
CA TRP A 160 1.36 14.06 -23.40
C TRP A 160 1.62 12.81 -24.22
N GLY A 161 2.73 12.82 -24.97
CA GLY A 161 3.07 11.73 -25.87
C GLY A 161 2.27 11.75 -27.17
N ASP A 162 1.55 12.84 -27.45
CA ASP A 162 0.92 13.05 -28.74
C ASP A 162 2.00 13.10 -29.83
N GLN A 163 1.90 12.14 -30.75
CA GLN A 163 2.90 11.92 -31.80
C GLN A 163 2.84 13.00 -32.89
N VAL A 164 1.83 13.89 -32.89
CA VAL A 164 1.78 15.03 -33.83
C VAL A 164 2.93 16.02 -33.61
N PHE A 165 3.50 16.04 -32.40
CA PHE A 165 4.68 16.86 -32.09
C PHE A 165 6.01 16.15 -32.39
N GLU A 166 5.95 14.87 -32.77
CA GLU A 166 7.10 14.13 -33.27
C GLU A 166 7.32 14.42 -34.77
N ASN A 167 8.44 13.94 -35.32
CA ASN A 167 8.77 14.16 -36.72
C ASN A 167 7.72 13.53 -37.66
N SER A 168 7.15 14.28 -38.61
CA SER A 168 6.10 13.78 -39.53
C SER A 168 6.46 12.48 -40.27
N SER A 169 7.76 12.24 -40.53
CA SER A 169 8.24 11.00 -41.15
C SER A 169 8.06 9.75 -40.27
N THR A 170 8.03 9.89 -38.93
CA THR A 170 7.75 8.75 -38.03
C THR A 170 6.28 8.37 -38.07
N LEU A 171 5.37 9.35 -38.13
CA LEU A 171 3.94 9.13 -38.29
C LEU A 171 3.62 8.41 -39.60
N GLU A 172 4.16 8.89 -40.72
CA GLU A 172 3.97 8.24 -42.02
C GLU A 172 4.53 6.81 -42.03
N ALA A 173 5.70 6.60 -41.42
CA ALA A 173 6.31 5.28 -41.30
C ALA A 173 5.45 4.32 -40.43
N ALA A 174 4.69 4.86 -39.48
CA ALA A 174 3.71 4.12 -38.69
C ALA A 174 2.35 3.91 -39.41
N GLY A 175 2.20 4.44 -40.64
CA GLY A 175 0.96 4.38 -41.40
C GLY A 175 -0.11 5.38 -40.95
N LEU A 176 0.25 6.37 -40.14
CA LEU A 176 -0.62 7.45 -39.72
C LEU A 176 -0.62 8.59 -40.77
N PRO A 177 -1.67 9.43 -40.81
CA PRO A 177 -1.69 10.62 -41.65
C PRO A 177 -0.49 11.54 -41.34
N SER A 178 0.02 12.26 -42.34
CA SER A 178 1.04 13.31 -42.12
C SER A 178 0.47 14.72 -42.03
N THR A 179 -0.83 14.88 -42.22
CA THR A 179 -1.54 16.15 -42.15
C THR A 179 -2.78 16.01 -41.29
N TYR A 180 -2.90 16.88 -40.29
CA TYR A 180 -4.00 16.92 -39.32
C TYR A 180 -4.67 18.28 -39.38
N ASP A 181 -5.96 18.35 -39.00
CA ASP A 181 -6.63 19.64 -38.81
C ASP A 181 -5.98 20.39 -37.65
N GLU A 182 -5.77 21.70 -37.79
CA GLU A 182 -5.18 22.51 -36.72
C GLU A 182 -6.00 22.48 -35.42
N ASN A 183 -7.31 22.23 -35.52
CA ASN A 183 -8.21 22.13 -34.38
C ASN A 183 -8.09 20.78 -33.64
N ASP A 184 -7.49 19.78 -34.27
CA ASP A 184 -7.26 18.46 -33.67
C ASP A 184 -5.91 18.39 -32.93
N ILE A 185 -5.04 19.38 -33.15
CA ILE A 185 -3.74 19.47 -32.47
C ILE A 185 -3.94 20.06 -31.06
N PRO A 186 -3.52 19.36 -30.00
CA PRO A 186 -3.63 19.88 -28.64
C PRO A 186 -2.89 21.21 -28.46
N THR A 187 -3.49 22.17 -27.76
CA THR A 187 -2.86 23.48 -27.46
C THR A 187 -2.55 23.72 -25.98
N CYS A 188 -2.87 22.75 -25.14
CA CYS A 188 -2.66 22.73 -23.70
C CYS A 188 -2.47 21.28 -23.22
N GLY A 189 -2.01 21.11 -21.99
CA GLY A 189 -1.67 19.82 -21.40
C GLY A 189 -0.19 19.74 -21.08
N LEU A 190 0.27 18.58 -20.59
CA LEU A 190 1.64 18.45 -20.10
C LEU A 190 2.65 18.70 -21.22
N GLY A 191 3.59 19.64 -21.01
CA GLY A 191 4.55 20.09 -22.02
C GLY A 191 4.08 21.28 -22.88
N LEU A 192 2.84 21.74 -22.69
CA LEU A 192 2.24 22.91 -23.34
C LEU A 192 1.86 23.98 -22.28
N LEU A 193 1.14 25.04 -22.68
CA LEU A 193 0.73 26.11 -21.75
C LEU A 193 -0.45 25.64 -20.85
N PRO A 194 -0.45 25.99 -19.55
CA PRO A 194 -1.55 25.66 -18.64
C PRO A 194 -2.80 26.45 -19.01
N ASN A 195 -3.94 25.75 -19.09
CA ASN A 195 -5.24 26.38 -19.35
C ASN A 195 -6.37 25.39 -19.01
N PRO A 196 -6.95 25.45 -17.79
CA PRO A 196 -7.95 24.45 -17.36
C PRO A 196 -9.16 24.30 -18.28
N PRO A 197 -9.78 25.39 -18.81
CA PRO A 197 -10.86 25.24 -19.79
C PRO A 197 -10.45 24.48 -21.06
N LYS A 198 -9.24 24.74 -21.59
CA LYS A 198 -8.74 23.98 -22.74
C LYS A 198 -8.35 22.55 -22.38
N GLN A 199 -7.90 22.30 -21.14
CA GLN A 199 -7.57 20.96 -20.67
C GLN A 199 -8.83 20.09 -20.62
N ILE A 200 -9.95 20.62 -20.11
CA ILE A 200 -11.27 19.96 -20.15
C ILE A 200 -11.70 19.70 -21.60
N GLN A 201 -11.55 20.68 -22.50
CA GLN A 201 -11.87 20.47 -23.91
C GLN A 201 -11.01 19.37 -24.55
N GLY A 202 -9.71 19.31 -24.23
CA GLY A 202 -8.80 18.26 -24.70
C GLY A 202 -9.20 16.87 -24.19
N LEU A 203 -9.52 16.77 -22.90
CA LEU A 203 -10.08 15.56 -22.29
C LEU A 203 -11.36 15.10 -22.98
N ASN A 204 -12.32 16.01 -23.20
CA ASN A 204 -13.58 15.69 -23.87
C ASN A 204 -13.37 15.31 -25.35
N LYS A 205 -12.36 15.87 -26.03
CA LYS A 205 -11.99 15.49 -27.40
C LYS A 205 -11.35 14.11 -27.50
N LEU A 206 -10.55 13.71 -26.51
CA LEU A 206 -9.97 12.35 -26.47
C LEU A 206 -11.04 11.27 -26.32
N GLY A 207 -12.12 11.59 -25.61
CA GLY A 207 -13.24 10.68 -25.39
C GLY A 207 -12.94 9.58 -24.36
N PRO A 208 -13.88 8.65 -24.17
CA PRO A 208 -13.74 7.58 -23.19
C PRO A 208 -12.74 6.52 -23.67
N PHE A 209 -11.93 6.01 -22.76
CA PHE A 209 -11.08 4.84 -23.01
C PHE A 209 -11.85 3.53 -22.74
N MET A 210 -12.66 3.52 -21.68
CA MET A 210 -13.59 2.44 -21.29
C MET A 210 -14.83 3.07 -20.65
N PRO A 211 -15.97 2.36 -20.58
CA PRO A 211 -17.06 2.77 -19.70
C PRO A 211 -16.61 2.84 -18.23
N PRO A 212 -17.10 3.80 -17.43
CA PRO A 212 -16.85 3.83 -16.00
C PRO A 212 -17.16 2.49 -15.34
N PHE A 213 -16.31 2.06 -14.40
CA PHE A 213 -16.37 0.80 -13.65
C PHE A 213 -16.20 -0.49 -14.46
N GLN A 214 -15.90 -0.43 -15.76
CA GLN A 214 -15.69 -1.63 -16.58
C GLN A 214 -14.41 -2.41 -16.19
N THR A 215 -13.29 -1.71 -16.05
CA THR A 215 -11.97 -2.28 -15.69
C THR A 215 -11.04 -1.15 -15.25
N PRO A 216 -10.06 -1.38 -14.35
CA PRO A 216 -9.13 -0.33 -13.96
C PRO A 216 -8.22 0.07 -15.13
N VAL A 217 -8.12 1.37 -15.38
CA VAL A 217 -7.24 2.00 -16.38
C VAL A 217 -6.55 3.20 -15.74
N TYR A 218 -5.23 3.12 -15.65
CA TYR A 218 -4.42 4.15 -15.00
C TYR A 218 -4.60 5.53 -15.66
N SER A 219 -4.90 6.55 -14.86
CA SER A 219 -5.09 7.92 -15.32
C SER A 219 -4.43 8.95 -14.41
N ASN A 220 -3.59 9.80 -14.99
CA ASN A 220 -3.03 10.99 -14.35
C ASN A 220 -4.07 12.11 -14.32
N ASP A 221 -4.77 12.32 -15.45
CA ASP A 221 -5.82 13.35 -15.52
C ASP A 221 -6.96 13.07 -14.55
N GLY A 222 -7.22 11.79 -14.22
CA GLY A 222 -8.18 11.47 -13.16
C GLY A 222 -7.79 12.05 -11.80
N TYR A 223 -6.48 12.09 -11.49
CA TYR A 223 -5.97 12.70 -10.26
C TYR A 223 -5.90 14.23 -10.33
N MET A 224 -5.74 14.81 -11.51
CA MET A 224 -5.94 16.25 -11.73
C MET A 224 -7.40 16.63 -11.45
N VAL A 225 -8.36 15.90 -12.02
CA VAL A 225 -9.79 16.15 -11.80
C VAL A 225 -10.18 15.94 -10.33
N LEU A 226 -9.62 14.95 -9.64
CA LEU A 226 -9.79 14.79 -8.19
C LEU A 226 -9.30 15.99 -7.39
N ALA A 227 -8.17 16.58 -7.79
CA ALA A 227 -7.66 17.77 -7.13
C ALA A 227 -8.59 18.97 -7.36
N TRP A 228 -9.07 19.20 -8.59
CA TRP A 228 -10.07 20.24 -8.86
C TRP A 228 -11.35 20.04 -8.05
N ALA A 229 -11.83 18.81 -7.93
CA ALA A 229 -12.97 18.50 -7.08
C ALA A 229 -12.69 18.85 -5.61
N LEU A 230 -11.53 18.47 -5.07
CA LEU A 230 -11.13 18.84 -3.71
C LEU A 230 -11.07 20.36 -3.53
N GLU A 231 -10.44 21.08 -4.46
CA GLU A 231 -10.33 22.55 -4.42
C GLU A 231 -11.69 23.23 -4.46
N ASN A 232 -12.64 22.70 -5.25
CA ASN A 232 -14.01 23.20 -5.29
C ASN A 232 -14.81 22.84 -4.02
N MET A 233 -14.51 21.71 -3.37
CA MET A 233 -15.11 21.33 -2.09
C MET A 233 -14.62 22.21 -0.94
N THR A 234 -13.33 22.53 -0.90
CA THR A 234 -12.69 23.26 0.21
C THR A 234 -12.66 24.77 0.01
N GLY A 235 -12.65 25.23 -1.25
CA GLY A 235 -12.42 26.63 -1.62
C GLY A 235 -10.96 27.06 -1.49
N GLU A 236 -10.01 26.13 -1.34
CA GLU A 236 -8.57 26.41 -1.21
C GLU A 236 -7.74 25.50 -2.14
N PRO A 237 -6.57 25.94 -2.64
CA PRO A 237 -5.71 25.10 -3.48
C PRO A 237 -5.29 23.79 -2.80
N LEU A 238 -5.01 22.74 -3.59
CA LEU A 238 -4.55 21.44 -3.08
C LEU A 238 -3.33 21.59 -2.16
N THR A 239 -2.37 22.45 -2.52
CA THR A 239 -1.13 22.65 -1.75
C THR A 239 -1.40 23.19 -0.36
N GLU A 240 -2.40 24.06 -0.19
CA GLU A 240 -2.79 24.61 1.10
C GLU A 240 -3.56 23.60 1.94
N THR A 241 -4.48 22.84 1.32
CA THR A 241 -5.19 21.73 2.00
C THR A 241 -4.17 20.68 2.47
N PHE A 242 -3.24 20.28 1.60
CA PHE A 242 -2.19 19.30 1.91
C PHE A 242 -1.29 19.78 3.06
N ARG A 243 -0.90 21.05 3.03
CA ARG A 243 -0.09 21.64 4.09
C ARG A 243 -0.81 21.56 5.44
N ARG A 244 -2.07 22.00 5.48
CA ARG A 244 -2.89 22.08 6.69
C ARG A 244 -3.28 20.70 7.25
N GLU A 245 -3.61 19.76 6.39
CA GLU A 245 -4.17 18.45 6.78
C GLU A 245 -3.10 17.36 6.96
N ILE A 246 -1.97 17.45 6.24
CA ILE A 246 -0.94 16.40 6.22
C ILE A 246 0.42 16.92 6.73
N VAL A 247 0.96 17.98 6.13
CA VAL A 247 2.32 18.46 6.45
C VAL A 247 2.41 18.95 7.89
N ASP A 248 1.55 19.89 8.31
CA ASP A 248 1.60 20.47 9.66
C ASP A 248 1.32 19.41 10.75
N PRO A 249 0.29 18.54 10.64
CA PRO A 249 0.00 17.54 11.68
C PRO A 249 1.07 16.45 11.81
N LEU A 250 1.69 16.03 10.69
CA LEU A 250 2.75 15.04 10.70
C LEU A 250 4.15 15.65 10.85
N LYS A 251 4.26 16.98 10.81
CA LYS A 251 5.52 17.74 10.87
C LYS A 251 6.49 17.34 9.76
N LEU A 252 5.96 17.14 8.55
CA LEU A 252 6.77 16.84 7.38
C LEU A 252 7.63 18.06 7.04
N SER A 253 8.89 17.83 6.74
CA SER A 253 9.89 18.90 6.64
C SER A 253 10.27 19.23 5.19
N HIS A 254 10.13 18.27 4.29
CA HIS A 254 10.64 18.33 2.92
C HIS A 254 9.65 17.73 1.90
N THR A 255 8.39 17.54 2.29
CA THR A 255 7.34 17.03 1.39
C THR A 255 6.53 18.16 0.79
N THR A 256 6.52 18.27 -0.54
CA THR A 256 5.80 19.33 -1.27
C THR A 256 5.45 18.87 -2.69
N PHE A 257 4.36 19.42 -3.27
CA PHE A 257 4.04 19.25 -4.69
C PHE A 257 4.83 20.20 -5.60
N GLU A 258 5.45 21.22 -5.03
CA GLU A 258 6.19 22.26 -5.75
C GLU A 258 7.69 21.98 -5.72
N THR A 259 8.44 22.55 -6.66
CA THR A 259 9.90 22.42 -6.66
C THR A 259 10.48 23.07 -5.39
N PRO A 260 11.26 22.33 -4.57
CA PRO A 260 11.84 22.86 -3.35
C PRO A 260 12.73 24.08 -3.63
N ILE A 261 12.50 25.16 -2.86
CA ILE A 261 13.37 26.34 -2.89
C ILE A 261 14.72 26.03 -2.24
N ASP A 262 14.70 25.27 -1.15
CA ASP A 262 15.90 24.76 -0.49
C ASP A 262 16.35 23.46 -1.17
N THR A 263 17.44 23.55 -1.92
CA THR A 263 18.09 22.40 -2.57
C THR A 263 19.39 22.01 -1.86
N SER A 264 19.56 22.34 -0.58
CA SER A 264 20.80 22.03 0.16
C SER A 264 21.02 20.53 0.32
N ASN A 265 19.95 19.74 0.41
CA ASN A 265 20.00 18.27 0.51
C ASN A 265 19.27 17.55 -0.64
N ALA A 266 19.34 18.07 -1.86
CA ALA A 266 18.71 17.48 -3.03
C ALA A 266 19.58 16.37 -3.67
N VAL A 267 18.92 15.30 -4.11
CA VAL A 267 19.51 14.25 -4.95
C VAL A 267 19.14 14.57 -6.39
N VAL A 268 20.12 14.98 -7.19
CA VAL A 268 19.92 15.47 -8.56
C VAL A 268 20.94 14.81 -9.50
N PRO A 269 20.68 13.59 -10.03
CA PRO A 269 21.60 12.93 -10.95
C PRO A 269 21.98 13.82 -12.14
N GLY A 270 23.28 14.02 -12.40
CA GLY A 270 23.76 14.96 -13.42
C GLY A 270 23.75 16.44 -13.01
N GLY A 271 23.49 16.73 -11.73
CA GLY A 271 23.67 18.05 -11.12
C GLY A 271 22.51 19.03 -11.36
N LEU A 272 22.59 20.18 -10.71
CA LEU A 272 21.57 21.25 -10.78
C LEU A 272 21.59 22.02 -12.11
N VAL A 273 22.68 21.95 -12.87
CA VAL A 273 22.77 22.61 -14.19
C VAL A 273 21.95 21.80 -15.19
N ASP A 274 21.02 22.46 -15.89
CA ASP A 274 20.11 21.85 -16.86
C ASP A 274 19.29 20.66 -16.30
N ALA A 275 19.08 20.64 -14.98
CA ALA A 275 18.50 19.50 -14.26
C ALA A 275 17.09 19.13 -14.74
N ALA A 276 16.31 20.11 -15.21
CA ALA A 276 14.98 19.89 -15.77
C ALA A 276 15.02 19.00 -17.02
N SER A 277 16.01 19.19 -17.90
CA SER A 277 16.19 18.35 -19.09
C SER A 277 16.96 17.06 -18.82
N THR A 278 17.87 17.06 -17.84
CA THR A 278 18.76 15.91 -17.58
C THR A 278 18.11 14.89 -16.66
N SER A 279 17.73 15.29 -15.45
CA SER A 279 17.13 14.38 -14.45
C SER A 279 15.63 14.53 -14.32
N GLY A 280 15.07 15.62 -14.85
CA GLY A 280 13.70 16.02 -14.57
C GLY A 280 13.55 16.80 -13.27
N TRP A 281 14.62 17.16 -12.56
CA TRP A 281 14.48 18.00 -11.37
C TRP A 281 13.91 19.38 -11.74
N GLY A 282 12.89 19.83 -11.03
CA GLY A 282 12.26 21.13 -11.26
C GLY A 282 11.25 21.16 -12.42
N VAL A 283 11.01 20.04 -13.12
CA VAL A 283 9.94 19.98 -14.14
C VAL A 283 8.58 20.11 -13.46
N ASP A 284 7.89 21.21 -13.79
CA ASP A 284 6.52 21.50 -13.38
C ASP A 284 5.53 20.74 -14.28
N LEU A 285 4.67 19.91 -13.67
CA LEU A 285 3.63 19.17 -14.38
C LEU A 285 2.31 19.95 -14.45
N GLN A 286 2.29 21.21 -13.99
CA GLN A 286 1.16 22.14 -14.07
C GLN A 286 -0.10 21.54 -13.41
N ASP A 287 -1.23 21.51 -14.11
CA ASP A 287 -2.49 20.94 -13.62
C ASP A 287 -2.34 19.45 -13.25
N ASN A 288 -1.34 18.75 -13.79
CA ASN A 288 -1.02 17.35 -13.45
C ASN A 288 -0.08 17.21 -12.22
N ASN A 289 0.26 18.29 -11.52
CA ASN A 289 1.03 18.23 -10.27
C ASN A 289 0.47 17.25 -9.23
N PRO A 290 -0.87 17.17 -8.99
CA PRO A 290 -1.47 16.21 -8.07
C PRO A 290 -1.20 14.74 -8.43
N ALA A 291 -0.85 14.48 -9.69
CA ALA A 291 -0.63 13.13 -10.20
C ALA A 291 0.84 12.68 -10.13
N GLY A 292 1.83 13.59 -10.07
CA GLY A 292 3.22 13.17 -10.27
C GLY A 292 4.35 14.10 -9.83
N SER A 293 4.07 15.28 -9.28
CA SER A 293 5.12 16.30 -9.12
C SER A 293 5.90 16.29 -7.82
N ALA A 294 5.41 15.59 -6.81
CA ALA A 294 5.88 15.79 -5.44
C ALA A 294 7.34 15.40 -5.23
N TYR A 295 7.92 16.06 -4.24
CA TYR A 295 9.23 15.85 -3.67
C TYR A 295 9.06 15.40 -2.22
N SER A 296 9.95 14.55 -1.74
CA SER A 296 9.94 14.07 -0.36
C SER A 296 11.28 13.45 0.02
N THR A 297 11.40 13.09 1.30
CA THR A 297 12.52 12.34 1.86
C THR A 297 12.05 10.97 2.36
N THR A 298 12.96 10.04 2.61
CA THR A 298 12.60 8.74 3.19
C THR A 298 11.98 8.88 4.59
N ASN A 299 12.43 9.85 5.39
CA ASN A 299 11.88 10.11 6.71
C ASN A 299 10.42 10.59 6.64
N ASP A 300 10.13 11.55 5.76
CA ASP A 300 8.77 12.09 5.61
C ASP A 300 7.80 11.04 5.03
N VAL A 301 8.20 10.26 4.01
CA VAL A 301 7.35 9.19 3.45
C VAL A 301 7.12 8.08 4.49
N THR A 302 8.13 7.79 5.32
CA THR A 302 7.98 6.86 6.47
C THR A 302 6.93 7.39 7.46
N ALA A 303 6.99 8.67 7.83
CA ALA A 303 6.01 9.28 8.73
C ALA A 303 4.59 9.26 8.15
N ILE A 304 4.44 9.48 6.83
CA ILE A 304 3.17 9.32 6.13
C ILE A 304 2.68 7.86 6.23
N GLY A 305 3.52 6.88 5.92
CA GLY A 305 3.18 5.46 6.02
C GLY A 305 2.76 5.04 7.43
N GLN A 306 3.50 5.48 8.44
CA GLN A 306 3.18 5.26 9.86
C GLN A 306 1.84 5.91 10.25
N SER A 307 1.55 7.11 9.76
CA SER A 307 0.26 7.78 10.01
C SER A 307 -0.94 6.98 9.50
N ILE A 308 -0.78 6.33 8.34
CA ILE A 308 -1.81 5.48 7.72
C ILE A 308 -1.99 4.21 8.57
N LEU A 309 -0.91 3.51 8.89
CA LEU A 309 -0.96 2.29 9.72
C LEU A 309 -1.60 2.54 11.08
N GLN A 310 -1.22 3.65 11.74
CA GLN A 310 -1.78 4.04 13.04
C GLN A 310 -3.22 4.58 12.96
N SER A 311 -3.69 4.94 11.76
CA SER A 311 -4.92 5.74 11.57
C SER A 311 -4.88 7.02 12.42
N SER A 312 -3.79 7.77 12.36
CA SER A 312 -3.61 8.97 13.20
C SER A 312 -4.37 10.19 12.67
N LEU A 313 -4.57 10.29 11.35
CA LEU A 313 -5.35 11.37 10.71
C LEU A 313 -6.75 10.95 10.25
N LEU A 314 -7.00 9.63 10.13
CA LEU A 314 -8.29 9.09 9.71
C LEU A 314 -8.90 8.22 10.81
N SER A 315 -10.22 8.08 10.83
CA SER A 315 -10.83 7.08 11.70
C SER A 315 -10.35 5.67 11.30
N LYS A 316 -10.14 4.78 12.28
CA LYS A 316 -9.73 3.39 12.00
C LYS A 316 -10.66 2.66 11.00
N ALA A 317 -11.95 3.00 10.99
CA ALA A 317 -12.90 2.43 10.05
C ALA A 317 -12.67 2.92 8.61
N LEU A 318 -12.43 4.22 8.45
CA LEU A 318 -12.11 4.82 7.15
C LEU A 318 -10.79 4.29 6.60
N THR A 319 -9.72 4.24 7.41
CA THR A 319 -8.44 3.65 7.00
C THR A 319 -8.58 2.21 6.53
N ARG A 320 -9.30 1.36 7.28
CA ARG A 320 -9.52 -0.03 6.90
C ARG A 320 -10.33 -0.17 5.61
N ARG A 321 -11.28 0.74 5.35
CA ARG A 321 -12.07 0.74 4.10
C ARG A 321 -11.23 1.21 2.91
N TRP A 322 -10.39 2.22 3.12
CA TRP A 322 -9.46 2.73 2.13
C TRP A 322 -8.42 1.68 1.70
N LEU A 323 -7.88 0.92 2.65
CA LEU A 323 -7.00 -0.22 2.42
C LEU A 323 -7.82 -1.49 2.03
N LYS A 324 -8.59 -1.38 0.95
CA LYS A 324 -9.25 -2.51 0.29
C LYS A 324 -9.08 -2.48 -1.23
N PRO A 325 -9.01 -3.65 -1.88
CA PRO A 325 -9.06 -3.71 -3.33
C PRO A 325 -10.43 -3.24 -3.82
N HIS A 326 -10.44 -2.51 -4.93
CA HIS A 326 -11.64 -2.02 -5.61
C HIS A 326 -11.88 -2.75 -6.94
N ALA A 327 -10.81 -3.19 -7.60
CA ALA A 327 -10.89 -4.05 -8.77
C ALA A 327 -9.72 -5.06 -8.80
N ARG A 328 -9.94 -6.20 -9.45
CA ARG A 328 -8.88 -7.15 -9.79
C ARG A 328 -8.37 -6.84 -11.18
N THR A 329 -7.10 -7.11 -11.44
CA THR A 329 -6.59 -7.14 -12.81
C THR A 329 -6.76 -8.54 -13.38
N SER A 330 -6.30 -8.78 -14.61
CA SER A 330 -6.21 -10.12 -15.19
C SER A 330 -5.10 -10.99 -14.56
N ASP A 331 -4.29 -10.42 -13.67
CA ASP A 331 -3.28 -11.14 -12.90
C ASP A 331 -3.82 -11.49 -11.52
N ASP A 332 -3.81 -12.78 -11.18
CA ASP A 332 -4.30 -13.30 -9.90
C ASP A 332 -3.50 -12.82 -8.68
N THR A 333 -2.36 -12.17 -8.90
CA THR A 333 -1.53 -11.58 -7.86
C THR A 333 -1.66 -10.06 -7.76
N GLN A 334 -2.51 -9.43 -8.57
CA GLN A 334 -2.64 -7.98 -8.60
C GLN A 334 -4.07 -7.49 -8.44
N ALA A 335 -4.22 -6.39 -7.72
CA ALA A 335 -5.48 -5.67 -7.59
C ALA A 335 -5.22 -4.15 -7.57
N VAL A 336 -6.26 -3.38 -7.85
CA VAL A 336 -6.23 -1.92 -7.83
C VAL A 336 -7.13 -1.44 -6.70
N GLY A 337 -6.58 -0.61 -5.82
CA GLY A 337 -7.28 0.15 -4.78
C GLY A 337 -7.29 1.64 -5.13
N ALA A 338 -7.34 2.51 -4.13
CA ALA A 338 -7.34 3.95 -4.33
C ALA A 338 -6.11 4.61 -3.67
N PRO A 339 -5.07 5.06 -4.39
CA PRO A 339 -4.59 4.59 -5.70
C PRO A 339 -3.76 3.30 -5.60
N TRP A 340 -3.89 2.52 -4.54
CA TRP A 340 -3.01 1.39 -4.25
C TRP A 340 -2.87 0.41 -5.43
N GLU A 341 -1.64 0.13 -5.82
CA GLU A 341 -1.24 -1.04 -6.60
C GLU A 341 -1.08 -2.18 -5.58
N ILE A 342 -2.04 -3.10 -5.50
CA ILE A 342 -2.03 -4.13 -4.46
C ILE A 342 -1.38 -5.39 -5.02
N ALA A 343 -0.20 -5.72 -4.52
CA ALA A 343 0.52 -6.95 -4.87
C ALA A 343 0.24 -8.04 -3.84
N SER A 344 -0.15 -9.21 -4.30
CA SER A 344 -0.40 -10.38 -3.45
C SER A 344 0.75 -11.37 -3.58
N MET A 345 1.33 -11.76 -2.45
CA MET A 345 2.35 -12.81 -2.39
C MET A 345 1.95 -13.92 -1.42
N ARG A 346 2.65 -15.06 -1.52
CA ARG A 346 2.52 -16.15 -0.55
C ARG A 346 3.80 -16.27 0.25
N ILE A 347 3.69 -16.29 1.56
CA ILE A 347 4.81 -16.55 2.48
C ILE A 347 4.65 -17.92 3.13
N PRO A 348 5.76 -18.63 3.42
CA PRO A 348 5.71 -19.88 4.17
C PRO A 348 5.25 -19.65 5.61
N LEU A 349 4.56 -20.64 6.19
CA LEU A 349 4.16 -20.60 7.60
C LEU A 349 5.20 -21.22 8.55
N SER A 350 6.17 -21.95 8.02
CA SER A 350 7.31 -22.52 8.75
C SER A 350 8.61 -21.88 8.26
N ASP A 351 9.65 -21.94 9.09
CA ASP A 351 11.02 -21.51 8.75
C ASP A 351 11.79 -22.51 7.87
N GLY A 352 11.07 -23.44 7.21
CA GLY A 352 11.64 -24.49 6.36
C GLY A 352 12.22 -25.69 7.12
N LYS A 353 12.18 -25.72 8.47
CA LYS A 353 12.62 -26.89 9.25
C LYS A 353 11.60 -28.03 9.27
N ALA A 354 10.33 -27.74 9.00
CA ALA A 354 9.26 -28.73 8.91
C ALA A 354 9.04 -29.18 7.45
N GLU A 355 8.67 -30.46 7.21
CA GLU A 355 8.25 -30.97 5.89
C GLU A 355 6.96 -30.31 5.33
N ASN A 356 6.42 -29.30 6.02
CA ASN A 356 5.16 -28.65 5.71
C ASN A 356 5.34 -27.51 4.70
N THR A 357 4.65 -27.61 3.55
CA THR A 357 4.63 -26.59 2.48
C THR A 357 3.51 -25.55 2.63
N SER A 358 2.90 -25.46 3.81
CA SER A 358 1.80 -24.52 4.07
C SER A 358 2.27 -23.07 3.91
N THR A 359 1.45 -22.28 3.21
CA THR A 359 1.69 -20.87 2.95
C THR A 359 0.44 -20.06 3.27
N THR A 360 0.62 -18.77 3.59
CA THR A 360 -0.48 -17.82 3.67
C THR A 360 -0.33 -16.72 2.62
N ARG A 361 -1.47 -16.15 2.21
CA ARG A 361 -1.48 -14.99 1.31
C ARG A 361 -1.28 -13.72 2.13
N VAL A 362 -0.48 -12.81 1.60
CA VAL A 362 -0.28 -11.45 2.11
C VAL A 362 -0.54 -10.47 0.98
N ASP A 363 -1.23 -9.38 1.28
CA ASP A 363 -1.49 -8.29 0.34
C ASP A 363 -0.66 -7.06 0.75
N LEU A 364 0.20 -6.61 -0.15
CA LEU A 364 1.03 -5.41 -0.01
C LEU A 364 0.34 -4.25 -0.73
N TYR A 365 0.01 -3.21 0.01
CA TYR A 365 -0.55 -1.97 -0.52
C TYR A 365 0.61 -1.09 -0.97
N THR A 366 0.91 -1.16 -2.27
CA THR A 366 2.05 -0.44 -2.86
C THR A 366 1.58 0.80 -3.61
N LYS A 367 2.41 1.83 -3.64
CA LYS A 367 2.31 2.89 -4.64
C LYS A 367 3.69 3.18 -5.19
N GLY A 368 3.89 2.84 -6.46
CA GLY A 368 5.09 3.21 -7.20
C GLY A 368 5.00 4.63 -7.78
N GLY A 369 6.15 5.21 -8.10
CA GLY A 369 6.22 6.50 -8.76
C GLY A 369 7.53 6.72 -9.51
N ASP A 370 7.42 6.91 -10.83
CA ASP A 370 8.53 7.21 -11.71
C ASP A 370 8.39 8.60 -12.32
N ILE A 371 9.51 9.33 -12.40
CA ILE A 371 9.60 10.58 -13.15
C ILE A 371 11.04 10.79 -13.64
N ILE A 372 11.27 10.58 -14.94
CA ILE A 372 12.57 10.72 -15.60
C ILE A 372 13.65 9.92 -14.85
N ALA A 373 14.55 10.58 -14.10
CA ALA A 373 15.65 9.92 -13.39
C ALA A 373 15.22 9.27 -12.06
N TYR A 374 14.03 9.58 -11.55
CA TYR A 374 13.60 9.20 -10.21
C TYR A 374 12.61 8.03 -10.23
N SER A 375 12.73 7.16 -9.24
CA SER A 375 11.77 6.10 -8.95
C SER A 375 11.57 5.95 -7.44
N SER A 376 10.37 5.56 -7.03
CA SER A 376 9.98 5.51 -5.63
C SER A 376 8.90 4.46 -5.37
N TYR A 377 8.92 3.88 -4.18
CA TYR A 377 7.86 3.03 -3.64
C TYR A 377 7.58 3.39 -2.19
N LEU A 378 6.30 3.51 -1.85
CA LEU A 378 5.80 3.27 -0.49
C LEU A 378 5.01 1.96 -0.51
N VAL A 379 5.31 1.09 0.45
CA VAL A 379 4.64 -0.21 0.63
C VAL A 379 4.15 -0.33 2.05
N LEU A 380 2.87 -0.69 2.22
CA LEU A 380 2.25 -0.97 3.51
C LEU A 380 1.68 -2.39 3.56
N GLU A 381 1.83 -3.03 4.70
CA GLU A 381 1.22 -4.32 5.05
C GLU A 381 0.49 -4.14 6.39
N PRO A 382 -0.81 -3.79 6.36
CA PRO A 382 -1.55 -3.38 7.55
C PRO A 382 -1.83 -4.54 8.51
N ASP A 383 -1.75 -5.81 8.08
CA ASP A 383 -2.08 -6.94 8.95
C ASP A 383 -0.97 -7.19 9.99
N ARG A 384 0.30 -6.88 9.68
CA ARG A 384 1.44 -6.95 10.63
C ARG A 384 1.96 -5.57 11.03
N ASP A 385 1.20 -4.51 10.72
CA ASP A 385 1.47 -3.14 11.12
C ASP A 385 2.85 -2.62 10.66
N PHE A 386 3.14 -2.87 9.38
CA PHE A 386 4.46 -2.72 8.76
C PHE A 386 4.43 -1.94 7.45
N GLY A 387 5.56 -1.32 7.11
CA GLY A 387 5.81 -0.82 5.77
C GLY A 387 7.29 -0.61 5.46
N PHE A 388 7.55 -0.26 4.21
CA PHE A 388 8.86 0.20 3.78
C PHE A 388 8.76 1.24 2.66
N VAL A 389 9.81 2.04 2.54
CA VAL A 389 10.01 3.06 1.51
C VAL A 389 11.31 2.77 0.79
N VAL A 390 11.30 2.86 -0.54
CA VAL A 390 12.52 2.86 -1.37
C VAL A 390 12.44 4.07 -2.27
N LEU A 391 13.39 5.00 -2.16
CA LEU A 391 13.54 6.15 -3.04
C LEU A 391 14.84 6.02 -3.80
N GLY A 392 14.87 6.37 -5.07
CA GLY A 392 16.12 6.45 -5.80
C GLY A 392 16.11 7.32 -7.04
N ALA A 393 17.32 7.61 -7.50
CA ALA A 393 17.59 8.50 -8.61
C ALA A 393 18.83 8.02 -9.39
N GLY A 394 18.74 8.01 -10.71
CA GLY A 394 19.82 7.58 -11.60
C GLY A 394 19.48 7.87 -13.06
N LEU A 395 20.51 8.05 -13.90
CA LEU A 395 20.33 8.31 -15.33
C LEU A 395 20.45 7.00 -16.13
N PRO A 396 19.63 6.81 -17.19
CA PRO A 396 18.52 7.67 -17.60
C PRO A 396 17.26 7.50 -16.72
N SER A 397 17.19 6.43 -15.91
CA SER A 397 16.10 6.17 -14.97
C SER A 397 16.55 5.18 -13.88
N ALA A 398 15.98 5.31 -12.68
CA ALA A 398 16.14 4.37 -11.56
C ALA A 398 15.04 3.30 -11.45
N GLY A 399 14.10 3.23 -12.40
CA GLY A 399 12.88 2.43 -12.28
C GLY A 399 13.09 0.94 -11.95
N ASN A 400 13.96 0.26 -12.71
CA ASN A 400 14.18 -1.17 -12.53
C ASN A 400 14.94 -1.48 -11.23
N GLN A 401 15.88 -0.61 -10.85
CA GLN A 401 16.69 -0.72 -9.64
C GLN A 401 15.81 -0.64 -8.39
N ILE A 402 14.92 0.37 -8.34
CA ILE A 402 14.02 0.57 -7.19
C ILE A 402 12.95 -0.52 -7.12
N ARG A 403 12.47 -1.04 -8.27
CA ARG A 403 11.59 -2.21 -8.29
C ARG A 403 12.29 -3.46 -7.75
N TYR A 404 13.53 -3.73 -8.16
CA TYR A 404 14.33 -4.84 -7.64
C TYR A 404 14.53 -4.74 -6.13
N LEU A 405 14.93 -3.58 -5.62
CA LEU A 405 15.11 -3.34 -4.18
C LEU A 405 13.80 -3.52 -3.39
N SER A 406 12.67 -3.07 -3.95
CA SER A 406 11.35 -3.22 -3.33
C SER A 406 10.93 -4.70 -3.25
N ASP A 407 11.21 -5.48 -4.29
CA ASP A 407 10.98 -6.92 -4.31
C ASP A 407 11.87 -7.66 -3.28
N LEU A 408 13.14 -7.26 -3.17
CA LEU A 408 14.09 -7.81 -2.21
C LEU A 408 13.63 -7.54 -0.77
N ALA A 409 13.17 -6.30 -0.50
CA ALA A 409 12.62 -5.91 0.79
C ALA A 409 11.36 -6.70 1.13
N ALA A 410 10.39 -6.80 0.20
CA ALA A 410 9.15 -7.54 0.41
C ALA A 410 9.41 -9.01 0.76
N ARG A 411 10.30 -9.70 0.02
CA ARG A 411 10.62 -11.12 0.26
C ARG A 411 11.27 -11.37 1.61
N THR A 412 12.15 -10.46 2.03
CA THR A 412 12.91 -10.59 3.29
C THR A 412 12.05 -10.25 4.51
N TRP A 413 11.41 -9.07 4.48
CA TRP A 413 10.79 -8.50 5.68
C TRP A 413 9.39 -9.04 5.98
N VAL A 414 8.59 -9.36 4.96
CA VAL A 414 7.21 -9.84 5.18
C VAL A 414 7.22 -11.20 5.89
N SER A 415 8.11 -12.11 5.48
CA SER A 415 8.28 -13.41 6.13
C SER A 415 8.82 -13.28 7.55
N ALA A 416 9.80 -12.38 7.76
CA ALA A 416 10.38 -12.13 9.07
C ALA A 416 9.36 -11.57 10.07
N LEU A 417 8.44 -10.71 9.62
CA LEU A 417 7.41 -10.15 10.49
C LEU A 417 6.31 -11.13 10.85
N GLU A 418 5.93 -12.04 9.94
CA GLU A 418 5.04 -13.15 10.31
C GLU A 418 5.69 -14.04 11.37
N ALA A 419 6.99 -14.33 11.23
CA ALA A 419 7.74 -15.09 12.22
C ALA A 419 7.87 -14.34 13.55
N ALA A 420 8.12 -13.03 13.53
CA ALA A 420 8.15 -12.18 14.72
C ALA A 420 6.79 -12.13 15.43
N ALA A 421 5.69 -11.99 14.68
CA ALA A 421 4.33 -12.01 15.21
C ALA A 421 4.03 -13.36 15.90
N ARG A 422 4.49 -14.48 15.33
CA ARG A 422 4.39 -15.81 15.93
C ARG A 422 5.25 -15.95 17.21
N GLU A 423 6.49 -15.48 17.18
CA GLU A 423 7.42 -15.52 18.33
C GLU A 423 6.81 -14.76 19.51
N GLU A 424 6.38 -13.52 19.29
CA GLU A 424 5.70 -12.71 20.31
C GLU A 424 4.38 -13.34 20.74
N ALA A 425 3.58 -13.87 19.82
CA ALA A 425 2.31 -14.50 20.17
C ALA A 425 2.49 -15.75 21.03
N THR A 426 3.57 -16.50 20.82
CA THR A 426 3.93 -17.66 21.64
C THR A 426 4.24 -17.24 23.07
N ALA A 427 5.06 -16.20 23.24
CA ALA A 427 5.40 -15.68 24.56
C ALA A 427 4.20 -15.03 25.27
N ALA A 428 3.35 -14.31 24.52
CA ALA A 428 2.24 -13.55 25.05
C ALA A 428 1.01 -14.43 25.37
N TYR A 429 0.56 -15.28 24.45
CA TYR A 429 -0.77 -15.89 24.52
C TYR A 429 -0.80 -17.38 24.86
N ALA A 430 0.31 -18.13 24.66
CA ALA A 430 0.32 -19.57 24.93
C ALA A 430 0.37 -19.85 26.44
N GLY A 431 -0.42 -20.79 26.93
CA GLY A 431 -0.42 -21.18 28.34
C GLY A 431 -1.67 -21.97 28.72
N ASP A 432 -1.67 -22.45 29.96
CA ASP A 432 -2.81 -23.12 30.57
C ASP A 432 -3.61 -22.10 31.39
N PHE A 433 -4.93 -22.18 31.29
CA PHE A 433 -5.87 -21.30 31.97
C PHE A 433 -6.93 -22.15 32.65
N ALA A 434 -7.30 -21.83 33.87
CA ALA A 434 -8.28 -22.60 34.62
C ALA A 434 -9.18 -21.75 35.50
N SER A 435 -10.28 -22.36 35.91
CA SER A 435 -11.14 -21.96 37.02
C SER A 435 -11.46 -23.21 37.87
N ASP A 436 -12.44 -23.16 38.76
CA ASP A 436 -12.72 -24.26 39.70
C ASP A 436 -13.06 -25.60 39.00
N ASP A 437 -13.79 -25.57 37.87
CA ASP A 437 -14.26 -26.78 37.16
C ASP A 437 -14.11 -26.73 35.63
N SER A 438 -13.38 -25.73 35.11
CA SER A 438 -13.13 -25.52 33.69
C SER A 438 -11.66 -25.21 33.43
N ALA A 439 -11.12 -25.66 32.30
CA ALA A 439 -9.71 -25.49 31.93
C ALA A 439 -9.57 -25.32 30.41
N MET A 440 -8.53 -24.61 29.98
CA MET A 440 -8.20 -24.40 28.58
C MET A 440 -6.68 -24.28 28.41
N SER A 441 -6.12 -24.97 27.43
CA SER A 441 -4.72 -24.82 27.04
C SER A 441 -4.63 -24.17 25.67
N ILE A 442 -3.88 -23.08 25.57
CA ILE A 442 -3.59 -22.38 24.31
C ILE A 442 -2.13 -22.62 23.95
N VAL A 443 -1.87 -23.05 22.71
CA VAL A 443 -0.53 -23.27 22.19
C VAL A 443 -0.36 -22.61 20.82
N VAL A 444 0.88 -22.28 20.47
CA VAL A 444 1.24 -21.83 19.13
C VAL A 444 2.07 -22.93 18.48
N GLU A 445 1.54 -23.50 17.40
CA GLU A 445 2.22 -24.56 16.66
C GLU A 445 3.04 -23.98 15.51
N ASP A 446 4.24 -24.52 15.29
CA ASP A 446 5.04 -24.19 14.12
C ASP A 446 4.34 -24.61 12.81
N GLY A 447 4.51 -23.81 11.75
CA GLY A 447 3.94 -24.12 10.44
C GLY A 447 2.41 -24.02 10.34
N LYS A 448 1.72 -23.56 11.39
CA LYS A 448 0.25 -23.45 11.44
C LYS A 448 -0.21 -22.01 11.74
N PRO A 449 -1.37 -21.59 11.22
CA PRO A 449 -1.92 -20.25 11.48
C PRO A 449 -2.62 -20.19 12.85
N GLY A 450 -2.74 -19.00 13.45
CA GLY A 450 -3.57 -18.78 14.65
C GLY A 450 -3.08 -19.48 15.94
N LEU A 451 -3.74 -19.17 17.05
CA LEU A 451 -3.48 -19.80 18.35
C LEU A 451 -4.34 -21.06 18.47
N LEU A 452 -3.74 -22.23 18.66
CA LEU A 452 -4.47 -23.49 18.85
C LEU A 452 -5.03 -23.56 20.27
N VAL A 453 -6.32 -23.87 20.39
CA VAL A 453 -6.91 -24.36 21.65
C VAL A 453 -6.65 -25.86 21.70
N ALA A 454 -5.61 -26.26 22.44
CA ALA A 454 -5.13 -27.65 22.50
C ALA A 454 -5.99 -28.51 23.43
N GLU A 455 -6.47 -27.92 24.52
CA GLU A 455 -7.38 -28.55 25.47
C GLU A 455 -8.47 -27.55 25.84
N TRP A 456 -9.71 -28.03 25.99
CA TRP A 456 -10.80 -27.21 26.49
C TRP A 456 -11.85 -28.06 27.20
N VAL A 457 -11.91 -27.90 28.52
CA VAL A 457 -12.93 -28.48 29.40
C VAL A 457 -13.76 -27.34 29.98
N SER A 458 -15.08 -27.42 29.89
CA SER A 458 -16.00 -26.48 30.56
C SER A 458 -17.02 -27.27 31.37
N HIS A 459 -17.05 -27.04 32.68
CA HIS A 459 -17.90 -27.77 33.64
C HIS A 459 -17.82 -29.30 33.48
N GLY A 460 -16.61 -29.83 33.35
CA GLY A 460 -16.34 -31.26 33.15
C GLY A 460 -16.69 -31.82 31.76
N VAL A 461 -17.09 -30.98 30.80
CA VAL A 461 -17.35 -31.38 29.40
C VAL A 461 -16.14 -31.06 28.54
N ASP A 462 -15.63 -32.06 27.81
CA ASP A 462 -14.65 -31.85 26.73
C ASP A 462 -15.32 -31.15 25.55
N VAL A 463 -15.04 -29.85 25.41
CA VAL A 463 -15.65 -28.98 24.40
C VAL A 463 -15.13 -29.31 23.00
N LEU A 464 -13.86 -29.69 22.86
CA LEU A 464 -13.28 -30.04 21.56
C LEU A 464 -13.87 -31.34 21.03
N ALA A 465 -14.04 -32.35 21.90
CA ALA A 465 -14.73 -33.59 21.53
C ALA A 465 -16.20 -33.34 21.15
N ALA A 466 -16.89 -32.45 21.88
CA ALA A 466 -18.27 -32.06 21.58
C ALA A 466 -18.41 -31.31 20.24
N ALA A 467 -17.37 -30.59 19.80
CA ALA A 467 -17.34 -29.90 18.51
C ALA A 467 -17.21 -30.86 17.31
N GLY A 468 -16.86 -32.13 17.55
CA GLY A 468 -16.78 -33.20 16.55
C GLY A 468 -15.38 -33.82 16.47
N ALA A 469 -15.33 -35.10 16.11
CA ALA A 469 -14.06 -35.84 16.01
C ALA A 469 -13.10 -35.17 15.01
N GLY A 470 -11.90 -34.82 15.47
CA GLY A 470 -10.86 -34.18 14.66
C GLY A 470 -11.04 -32.68 14.43
N ALA A 471 -11.93 -32.01 15.18
CA ALA A 471 -12.07 -30.56 15.14
C ALA A 471 -10.80 -29.88 15.67
N SER A 472 -10.24 -28.95 14.89
CA SER A 472 -9.17 -28.06 15.35
C SER A 472 -9.78 -26.68 15.60
N VAL A 473 -9.66 -26.15 16.82
CA VAL A 473 -10.16 -24.81 17.16
C VAL A 473 -8.98 -23.85 17.24
N ARG A 474 -8.97 -22.83 16.38
CA ARG A 474 -7.91 -21.82 16.35
C ARG A 474 -8.45 -20.42 16.54
N LEU A 475 -7.78 -19.64 17.38
CA LEU A 475 -8.12 -18.25 17.67
C LEU A 475 -7.35 -17.32 16.73
N TYR A 476 -8.09 -16.40 16.10
CA TYR A 476 -7.56 -15.39 15.19
C TYR A 476 -7.85 -13.99 15.72
N PRO A 477 -6.89 -13.05 15.66
CA PRO A 477 -7.10 -11.69 16.11
C PRO A 477 -8.14 -10.97 15.26
N THR A 478 -8.97 -10.14 15.90
CA THR A 478 -10.01 -9.35 15.19
C THR A 478 -9.60 -7.90 14.93
N GLY A 479 -8.51 -7.45 15.55
CA GLY A 479 -8.14 -6.03 15.64
C GLY A 479 -9.01 -5.21 16.63
N LEU A 480 -10.00 -5.82 17.29
CA LEU A 480 -10.76 -5.17 18.36
C LEU A 480 -10.02 -5.30 19.70
N ALA A 481 -9.88 -4.18 20.40
CA ALA A 481 -9.25 -4.13 21.70
C ALA A 481 -9.85 -3.04 22.58
N ARG A 482 -9.72 -3.20 23.91
CA ARG A 482 -10.05 -2.18 24.92
C ARG A 482 -9.06 -2.29 26.08
N GLY A 483 -8.14 -1.32 26.17
CA GLY A 483 -7.05 -1.39 27.14
C GLY A 483 -6.16 -2.61 26.88
N ASN A 484 -5.97 -3.45 27.88
CA ASN A 484 -5.21 -4.70 27.81
C ASN A 484 -6.04 -5.93 27.35
N LYS A 485 -7.29 -5.75 26.91
CA LYS A 485 -8.17 -6.82 26.43
C LYS A 485 -8.26 -6.85 24.92
N TYR A 486 -7.99 -8.01 24.33
CA TYR A 486 -7.93 -8.23 22.89
C TYR A 486 -8.95 -9.29 22.48
N ALA A 487 -9.76 -8.99 21.46
CA ALA A 487 -10.79 -9.92 21.00
C ALA A 487 -10.27 -10.81 19.87
N PHE A 488 -10.63 -12.08 19.98
CA PHE A 488 -10.30 -13.14 19.03
C PHE A 488 -11.59 -13.80 18.51
N ARG A 489 -11.49 -14.41 17.33
CA ARG A 489 -12.52 -15.31 16.81
C ARG A 489 -11.97 -16.71 16.68
N ALA A 490 -12.67 -17.67 17.25
CA ALA A 490 -12.40 -19.08 17.06
C ALA A 490 -12.91 -19.53 15.68
N ILE A 491 -12.08 -20.24 14.93
CA ILE A 491 -12.52 -20.98 13.76
C ILE A 491 -12.32 -22.45 14.07
N THR A 492 -13.42 -23.19 14.04
CA THR A 492 -13.38 -24.66 14.05
C THR A 492 -13.00 -25.10 12.64
N GLU A 493 -11.72 -25.33 12.42
CA GLU A 493 -11.20 -25.84 11.17
C GLU A 493 -11.52 -27.33 11.08
N ALA A 494 -12.50 -27.69 10.25
CA ALA A 494 -12.34 -28.89 9.45
C ALA A 494 -11.18 -28.59 8.48
N LEU A 495 -10.14 -29.42 8.47
CA LEU A 495 -9.05 -29.32 7.49
C LEU A 495 -9.66 -29.06 6.10
N PRO A 496 -9.09 -28.17 5.27
CA PRO A 496 -9.65 -27.88 3.94
C PRO A 496 -9.73 -29.17 3.14
N ALA A 497 -10.93 -29.75 3.10
CA ALA A 497 -11.27 -30.90 2.29
C ALA A 497 -12.17 -30.36 1.20
N SER A 498 -11.55 -30.01 0.07
CA SER A 498 -12.30 -29.80 -1.15
C SER A 498 -12.95 -31.14 -1.51
N TRP A 499 -14.28 -31.21 -1.46
CA TRP A 499 -15.01 -32.41 -1.84
C TRP A 499 -15.14 -32.52 -3.37
N LEU A 500 -15.06 -31.39 -4.07
CA LEU A 500 -15.36 -31.29 -5.50
C LEU A 500 -14.20 -30.72 -6.33
N GLY A 501 -13.29 -29.95 -5.73
CA GLY A 501 -12.08 -29.44 -6.40
C GLY A 501 -12.33 -28.35 -7.44
N GLY A 502 -13.57 -27.88 -7.55
CA GLY A 502 -13.98 -26.84 -8.50
C GLY A 502 -13.88 -25.42 -7.92
N PRO A 503 -13.92 -24.39 -8.77
CA PRO A 503 -13.81 -22.99 -8.35
C PRO A 503 -14.99 -22.48 -7.51
N ILE A 504 -16.09 -23.25 -7.46
CA ILE A 504 -17.29 -22.95 -6.65
C ILE A 504 -17.26 -23.72 -5.31
N ASP A 505 -16.30 -24.63 -5.12
CA ASP A 505 -16.19 -25.42 -3.89
C ASP A 505 -15.97 -24.52 -2.67
N THR A 506 -16.57 -24.90 -1.55
CA THR A 506 -16.57 -24.15 -0.30
C THR A 506 -15.45 -24.58 0.64
N ALA A 507 -14.35 -25.13 0.12
CA ALA A 507 -13.23 -25.65 0.93
C ALA A 507 -12.60 -24.60 1.85
N CYS A 508 -12.74 -23.30 1.52
CA CYS A 508 -12.31 -22.19 2.37
C CYS A 508 -13.31 -21.02 2.33
N VAL A 509 -14.39 -21.13 3.13
CA VAL A 509 -15.47 -20.13 3.19
C VAL A 509 -15.67 -19.52 4.58
N SER A 510 -14.63 -19.50 5.43
CA SER A 510 -14.72 -18.99 6.80
C SER A 510 -15.34 -17.60 6.89
N TRP A 511 -15.08 -16.74 5.89
CA TRP A 511 -15.69 -15.40 5.78
C TRP A 511 -17.23 -15.41 5.78
N ALA A 512 -17.87 -16.48 5.29
CA ALA A 512 -19.31 -16.66 5.25
C ALA A 512 -19.86 -17.53 6.40
N LEU A 513 -18.98 -18.09 7.25
CA LEU A 513 -19.37 -19.01 8.33
C LEU A 513 -19.16 -18.45 9.74
N GLY A 514 -18.66 -17.23 9.89
CA GLY A 514 -18.53 -16.57 11.19
C GLY A 514 -19.87 -16.48 11.92
N ASP A 515 -19.85 -16.62 13.26
CA ASP A 515 -21.03 -16.51 14.12
C ASP A 515 -22.21 -17.42 13.71
N ARG A 516 -21.92 -18.64 13.24
CA ARG A 516 -22.96 -19.62 12.86
C ARG A 516 -23.80 -20.13 14.03
N ALA A 517 -23.31 -19.99 15.27
CA ALA A 517 -23.99 -20.46 16.46
C ALA A 517 -23.84 -19.45 17.60
N GLN A 518 -24.97 -19.17 18.26
CA GLN A 518 -25.06 -18.26 19.39
C GLN A 518 -25.78 -18.92 20.55
N VAL A 519 -25.39 -18.55 21.77
CA VAL A 519 -26.09 -18.93 23.00
C VAL A 519 -26.44 -17.65 23.77
N ALA A 520 -27.74 -17.40 23.95
CA ALA A 520 -28.25 -16.23 24.67
C ALA A 520 -27.59 -14.91 24.22
N SER A 521 -27.60 -14.66 22.90
CA SER A 521 -27.04 -13.46 22.24
C SER A 521 -25.52 -13.28 22.42
N ARG A 522 -24.78 -14.38 22.58
CA ARG A 522 -23.31 -14.41 22.53
C ARG A 522 -22.85 -15.41 21.49
N MET A 523 -21.90 -14.99 20.65
CA MET A 523 -21.33 -15.82 19.59
C MET A 523 -20.44 -16.89 20.23
N ILE A 524 -20.58 -18.15 19.83
CA ILE A 524 -19.78 -19.25 20.40
C ILE A 524 -18.29 -19.09 20.05
N ASP A 525 -17.99 -18.45 18.93
CA ASP A 525 -16.65 -18.22 18.43
C ASP A 525 -15.96 -16.98 19.03
N ASP A 526 -16.53 -16.34 20.04
CA ASP A 526 -16.08 -15.03 20.52
C ASP A 526 -15.30 -15.12 21.83
N PHE A 527 -14.02 -14.76 21.75
CA PHE A 527 -13.04 -14.88 22.83
C PHE A 527 -12.42 -13.53 23.13
N VAL A 528 -12.12 -13.29 24.41
CA VAL A 528 -11.32 -12.14 24.84
C VAL A 528 -10.14 -12.65 25.65
N ILE A 529 -8.93 -12.18 25.34
CA ILE A 529 -7.73 -12.47 26.11
C ILE A 529 -7.24 -11.16 26.75
N GLU A 530 -6.99 -11.19 28.05
CA GLU A 530 -6.44 -10.07 28.81
C GLU A 530 -4.95 -10.28 29.06
N LEU A 531 -4.15 -9.23 28.84
CA LEU A 531 -2.70 -9.24 29.08
C LEU A 531 -2.31 -8.43 30.33
N ASP A 532 -1.22 -8.82 31.00
CA ASP A 532 -0.55 -8.01 32.03
C ASP A 532 0.26 -6.84 31.41
N ASP A 533 0.89 -6.04 32.27
CA ASP A 533 1.75 -4.92 31.87
C ASP A 533 3.01 -5.40 31.14
N GLU A 534 3.43 -6.65 31.37
CA GLU A 534 4.50 -7.32 30.63
C GLU A 534 4.04 -7.92 29.28
N GLY A 535 2.77 -7.75 28.92
CA GLY A 535 2.21 -8.20 27.64
C GLY A 535 1.88 -9.70 27.58
N ARG A 536 1.78 -10.38 28.72
CA ARG A 536 1.49 -11.81 28.83
C ARG A 536 0.04 -12.04 29.24
N ALA A 537 -0.58 -13.05 28.65
CA ALA A 537 -1.97 -13.40 28.94
C ALA A 537 -2.12 -13.80 30.41
N VAL A 538 -3.08 -13.17 31.08
CA VAL A 538 -3.47 -13.46 32.48
C VAL A 538 -4.86 -14.08 32.56
N SER A 539 -5.69 -13.89 31.54
CA SER A 539 -6.99 -14.55 31.47
C SER A 539 -7.50 -14.73 30.03
N VAL A 540 -8.35 -15.75 29.86
CA VAL A 540 -9.10 -16.02 28.63
C VAL A 540 -10.59 -16.10 28.98
N GLU A 541 -11.42 -15.36 28.26
CA GLU A 541 -12.87 -15.33 28.40
C GLU A 541 -13.53 -15.85 27.11
N PRO A 542 -13.90 -17.15 27.03
CA PRO A 542 -14.83 -17.64 26.01
C PRO A 542 -16.23 -17.07 26.30
N ARG A 543 -16.61 -15.97 25.62
CA ARG A 543 -17.71 -15.10 26.09
C ARG A 543 -19.07 -15.80 26.11
N ALA A 544 -19.36 -16.71 25.18
CA ALA A 544 -20.60 -17.48 25.19
C ALA A 544 -20.74 -18.41 26.40
N TYR A 545 -19.62 -18.87 26.95
CA TYR A 545 -19.57 -19.79 28.10
C TYR A 545 -19.69 -19.03 29.42
N ARG A 546 -19.49 -17.70 29.41
CA ARG A 546 -19.63 -16.81 30.59
C ARG A 546 -18.63 -17.15 31.71
N GLU A 547 -17.48 -17.66 31.32
CA GLU A 547 -16.38 -18.02 32.21
C GLU A 547 -15.18 -17.13 31.94
N THR A 548 -14.38 -16.89 32.99
CA THR A 548 -13.06 -16.29 32.89
C THR A 548 -12.07 -17.29 33.44
N LEU A 549 -11.20 -17.80 32.59
CA LEU A 549 -10.14 -18.73 32.96
C LEU A 549 -8.88 -17.93 33.23
N LEU A 550 -8.28 -18.11 34.40
CA LEU A 550 -7.06 -17.41 34.82
C LEU A 550 -5.84 -18.27 34.53
N ARG A 551 -4.74 -17.63 34.17
CA ARG A 551 -3.47 -18.32 33.90
C ARG A 551 -2.85 -18.93 35.16
#